data_AF-A0A1W6N427-F1
#
_entry.id   AF-A0A1W6N427-F1
#
_cell.length_a   1.000
_cell.length_b   1.000
_cell.length_c   1.000
_cell.angle_alpha   90.00
_cell.angle_beta   90.00
_cell.angle_gamma   90.00
#
_symmetry.space_group_name_H-M   'P 1'
#
loop_
_entity.id
_entity.type
_entity.pdbx_description
1 polymer ?
#
loop_
_entity_poly.entity_id
_entity_poly.type
_entity_poly.pdbx_seq_one_letter_code
_entity_poly.pdbx_strand_id
1 'polypeptide(L)'
;MFEKTTLPHTGFKKAYQRLIMDCESSSSCNIYSDENYLNSRQHSYRVNCYGLVTKLVDQVEPKALLELNRHINTIGKMRPSLDSQGLPAPLHYVDFISQLEKGTQKSRHWQAIPSVFSLKKGDIIAYTTHKTDQYVKRCSGQHMMIVIDEYYRTEKCLWLKILDSTQSPHGLCDQRTKTLRGVGTGIIGIQFNKHGKPYALKWSVYQKGALKRYIKIVRLIDL
;
A
#
# COMPACT_ATOMS: atom_id res chain seq x y z
N MET A 1 -5.71 -12.30 28.44
CA MET A 1 -4.61 -11.38 28.78
C MET A 1 -3.81 -11.17 27.50
N PHE A 2 -4.12 -10.11 26.74
CA PHE A 2 -3.51 -9.88 25.42
C PHE A 2 -2.16 -9.20 25.59
N GLU A 3 -1.08 -9.88 25.19
CA GLU A 3 0.26 -9.31 25.18
C GLU A 3 0.31 -8.07 24.30
N LYS A 4 0.83 -6.99 24.88
CA LYS A 4 1.15 -5.73 24.20
C LYS A 4 2.26 -6.00 23.18
N THR A 5 1.88 -6.29 21.93
CA THR A 5 2.83 -6.37 20.82
C THR A 5 3.37 -4.97 20.49
N THR A 6 4.64 -4.74 20.86
CA THR A 6 5.40 -3.53 20.54
C THR A 6 5.84 -3.55 19.08
N LEU A 7 5.21 -2.71 18.27
CA LEU A 7 5.61 -2.35 16.91
C LEU A 7 6.91 -1.51 16.93
N PRO A 8 7.88 -1.74 16.02
CA PRO A 8 9.15 -1.01 16.01
C PRO A 8 9.11 0.36 15.29
N HIS A 9 7.94 0.99 15.13
CA HIS A 9 7.83 2.34 14.55
C HIS A 9 6.71 3.13 15.22
N THR A 10 7.05 4.08 16.09
CA THR A 10 6.09 4.86 16.87
C THR A 10 5.29 5.84 16.00
N GLY A 11 5.90 6.37 14.92
CA GLY A 11 5.25 7.24 13.93
C GLY A 11 4.12 6.57 13.14
N PHE A 12 4.40 5.49 12.39
CA PHE A 12 3.36 4.74 11.67
C PHE A 12 2.30 4.20 12.61
N LYS A 13 2.67 3.67 13.78
CA LYS A 13 1.69 3.20 14.76
C LYS A 13 0.75 4.32 15.17
N LYS A 14 1.25 5.51 15.52
CA LYS A 14 0.42 6.65 15.91
C LYS A 14 -0.41 7.18 14.75
N ALA A 15 0.16 7.33 13.55
CA ALA A 15 -0.58 7.79 12.37
C ALA A 15 -1.67 6.79 11.96
N TYR A 16 -1.35 5.49 11.96
CA TYR A 16 -2.29 4.40 11.69
C TYR A 16 -3.38 4.31 12.77
N GLN A 17 -3.02 4.35 14.06
CA GLN A 17 -3.98 4.35 15.16
C GLN A 17 -4.88 5.58 15.11
N ARG A 18 -4.32 6.76 14.80
CA ARG A 18 -5.08 8.00 14.64
C ARG A 18 -6.03 7.89 13.46
N LEU A 19 -5.57 7.37 12.33
CA LEU A 19 -6.41 7.11 11.16
C LEU A 19 -7.55 6.14 11.52
N ILE A 20 -7.28 5.03 12.22
CA ILE A 20 -8.33 4.12 12.67
C ILE A 20 -9.33 4.85 13.57
N MET A 21 -8.85 5.59 14.58
CA MET A 21 -9.71 6.31 15.51
C MET A 21 -10.57 7.36 14.80
N ASP A 22 -9.98 8.15 13.89
CA ASP A 22 -10.68 9.15 13.09
C ASP A 22 -11.72 8.50 12.15
N CYS A 23 -11.39 7.32 11.61
CA CYS A 23 -12.30 6.50 10.82
C CYS A 23 -13.41 5.87 11.65
N GLU A 24 -13.24 5.61 12.95
CA GLU A 24 -14.26 5.03 13.83
C GLU A 24 -15.18 6.11 14.44
N SER A 25 -14.63 7.29 14.78
CA SER A 25 -15.32 8.33 15.54
C SER A 25 -16.16 9.31 14.72
N SER A 26 -16.04 9.33 13.39
CA SER A 26 -16.79 10.27 12.55
C SER A 26 -17.96 9.60 11.81
N SER A 27 -19.18 10.05 12.11
CA SER A 27 -20.42 9.72 11.40
C SER A 27 -20.40 10.13 9.91
N SER A 28 -19.41 10.93 9.52
CA SER A 28 -19.20 11.52 8.20
C SER A 28 -18.03 10.91 7.41
N CYS A 29 -17.41 9.83 7.90
CA CYS A 29 -16.37 9.11 7.16
C CYS A 29 -16.97 8.29 6.00
N ASN A 30 -17.65 8.93 5.05
CA ASN A 30 -17.94 8.33 3.74
C ASN A 30 -16.76 8.64 2.83
N ILE A 31 -15.82 7.71 2.75
CA ILE A 31 -14.47 8.01 2.27
C ILE A 31 -14.09 7.30 0.95
N TYR A 32 -14.67 6.17 0.53
CA TYR A 32 -14.40 5.74 -0.86
C TYR A 32 -15.15 6.62 -1.83
N SER A 33 -14.40 7.32 -2.66
CA SER A 33 -14.94 7.98 -3.82
C SER A 33 -13.79 8.22 -4.82
N ASP A 34 -14.04 7.96 -6.10
CA ASP A 34 -13.18 8.48 -7.19
C ASP A 34 -13.34 10.01 -7.30
N GLU A 35 -14.22 10.60 -6.49
CA GLU A 35 -14.47 12.04 -6.30
C GLU A 35 -14.21 12.48 -4.84
N ASN A 36 -14.02 13.78 -4.62
CA ASN A 36 -13.34 14.33 -3.43
C ASN A 36 -14.26 14.59 -2.23
N TYR A 37 -14.04 14.01 -1.03
CA TYR A 37 -14.61 14.49 0.27
C TYR A 37 -13.77 13.89 1.45
N LEU A 38 -13.40 14.53 2.58
CA LEU A 38 -13.97 15.60 3.42
C LEU A 38 -12.88 16.28 4.32
N ASN A 39 -13.29 17.37 4.98
CA ASN A 39 -12.52 18.47 5.59
C ASN A 39 -12.27 18.30 7.11
N SER A 40 -11.07 18.65 7.58
CA SER A 40 -10.94 19.64 8.67
C SER A 40 -9.72 20.54 8.43
N ARG A 41 -10.02 21.78 7.99
CA ARG A 41 -9.12 22.90 7.65
C ARG A 41 -8.41 22.91 6.27
N GLN A 42 -9.15 22.71 5.17
CA GLN A 42 -8.79 23.11 3.78
C GLN A 42 -8.06 22.11 2.85
N HIS A 43 -8.15 20.79 3.02
CA HIS A 43 -7.69 19.87 1.96
C HIS A 43 -8.68 18.72 1.77
N SER A 44 -9.17 18.55 0.54
CA SER A 44 -9.94 17.38 0.11
C SER A 44 -8.98 16.28 -0.33
N TYR A 45 -9.27 15.02 0.03
CA TYR A 45 -8.46 13.87 -0.35
C TYR A 45 -9.33 12.83 -1.04
N ARG A 46 -8.85 12.26 -2.16
CA ARG A 46 -9.40 11.01 -2.70
C ARG A 46 -8.90 9.86 -1.86
N VAL A 47 -9.79 8.99 -1.43
CA VAL A 47 -9.40 7.80 -0.70
C VAL A 47 -9.54 6.57 -1.57
N ASN A 48 -8.67 6.55 -2.56
CA ASN A 48 -8.23 5.35 -3.23
C ASN A 48 -6.97 4.79 -2.51
N CYS A 49 -6.46 3.65 -2.97
CA CYS A 49 -5.34 2.96 -2.32
C CYS A 49 -4.07 3.79 -2.19
N TYR A 50 -3.71 4.56 -3.22
CA TYR A 50 -2.48 5.36 -3.22
C TYR A 50 -2.65 6.72 -2.56
N GLY A 51 -3.85 7.32 -2.56
CA GLY A 51 -4.15 8.53 -1.81
C GLY A 51 -4.07 8.30 -0.31
N LEU A 52 -4.60 7.17 0.17
CA LEU A 52 -4.46 6.74 1.57
C LEU A 52 -2.99 6.58 1.96
N VAL A 53 -2.22 5.81 1.19
CA VAL A 53 -0.80 5.61 1.47
C VAL A 53 -0.04 6.93 1.44
N THR A 54 -0.24 7.75 0.41
CA THR A 54 0.45 9.05 0.29
C THR A 54 0.18 9.96 1.48
N LYS A 55 -1.07 10.01 1.96
CA LYS A 55 -1.42 10.77 3.16
C LYS A 55 -0.70 10.28 4.41
N LEU A 56 -0.61 8.96 4.59
CA LEU A 56 0.10 8.37 5.72
C LEU A 56 1.61 8.63 5.65
N VAL A 57 2.19 8.51 4.46
CA VAL A 57 3.62 8.82 4.23
C VAL A 57 3.88 10.29 4.55
N ASP A 58 3.07 11.22 4.04
CA ASP A 58 3.19 12.67 4.29
C ASP A 58 3.12 13.03 5.79
N GLN A 59 2.25 12.35 6.53
CA GLN A 59 2.11 12.57 7.98
C GLN A 59 3.27 12.00 8.80
N VAL A 60 3.85 10.87 8.37
CA VAL A 60 4.89 10.18 9.15
C VAL A 60 6.29 10.65 8.76
N GLU A 61 6.56 10.78 7.46
CA GLU A 61 7.86 11.16 6.94
C GLU A 61 7.70 11.95 5.62
N PRO A 62 7.42 13.26 5.68
CA PRO A 62 7.19 14.08 4.49
C PRO A 62 8.43 14.15 3.58
N LYS A 63 9.66 13.98 4.12
CA LYS A 63 10.88 13.97 3.28
C LYS A 63 10.94 12.72 2.41
N ALA A 64 10.38 11.60 2.87
CA ALA A 64 10.24 10.39 2.06
C ALA A 64 9.34 10.63 0.86
N LEU A 65 8.23 11.34 1.04
CA LEU A 65 7.33 11.71 -0.07
C LEU A 65 8.03 12.66 -1.06
N LEU A 66 8.82 13.61 -0.56
CA LEU A 66 9.63 14.49 -1.42
C LEU A 66 10.68 13.72 -2.25
N GLU A 67 11.28 12.65 -1.71
CA GLU A 67 12.18 11.78 -2.48
C GLU A 67 11.45 11.03 -3.60
N LEU A 68 10.28 10.47 -3.30
CA LEU A 68 9.44 9.81 -4.30
C LEU A 68 9.03 10.78 -5.41
N ASN A 69 8.59 11.99 -5.05
CA ASN A 69 8.20 13.00 -6.03
C ASN A 69 9.38 13.47 -6.89
N ARG A 70 10.58 13.61 -6.30
CA ARG A 70 11.81 13.89 -7.08
C ARG A 70 12.10 12.78 -8.08
N HIS A 71 12.02 11.52 -7.67
CA HIS A 71 12.17 10.37 -8.59
C HIS A 71 11.16 10.45 -9.75
N ILE A 72 9.88 10.68 -9.45
CA ILE A 72 8.83 10.81 -10.46
C ILE A 72 9.13 11.95 -11.45
N ASN A 73 9.62 13.08 -10.96
CA ASN A 73 9.99 14.21 -11.82
C ASN A 73 11.21 13.90 -12.70
N THR A 74 12.14 13.05 -12.26
CA THR A 74 13.32 12.66 -13.07
C THR A 74 12.99 11.68 -14.19
N ILE A 75 11.98 10.80 -14.01
CA ILE A 75 11.60 9.82 -15.03
C ILE A 75 10.75 10.43 -16.16
N GLY A 76 10.27 11.68 -16.01
CA GLY A 76 9.62 12.45 -17.08
C GLY A 76 8.39 11.78 -17.70
N LYS A 77 7.91 12.34 -18.83
CA LYS A 77 6.68 11.97 -19.57
C LYS A 77 6.55 10.50 -20.04
N MET A 78 7.45 9.59 -19.67
CA MET A 78 7.40 8.18 -20.06
C MET A 78 6.33 7.38 -19.33
N ARG A 79 5.82 7.87 -18.19
CA ARG A 79 4.75 7.22 -17.43
C ARG A 79 3.53 8.13 -17.35
N PRO A 80 2.30 7.57 -17.21
CA PRO A 80 1.12 8.40 -17.03
C PRO A 80 1.41 9.42 -15.93
N SER A 81 0.98 10.66 -16.17
CA SER A 81 1.08 11.72 -15.19
C SER A 81 0.53 11.23 -13.86
N LEU A 82 1.01 11.83 -12.77
CA LEU A 82 0.31 11.81 -11.48
C LEU A 82 -1.20 11.93 -11.72
N ASP A 83 -2.00 11.39 -10.80
CA ASP A 83 -3.45 11.54 -10.94
C ASP A 83 -3.83 13.05 -11.03
N SER A 84 -5.11 13.34 -11.24
CA SER A 84 -5.59 14.72 -11.35
C SER A 84 -5.27 15.62 -10.12
N GLN A 85 -4.72 15.06 -9.03
CA GLN A 85 -4.31 15.76 -7.81
C GLN A 85 -2.79 15.76 -7.59
N GLY A 86 -2.00 15.22 -8.51
CA GLY A 86 -0.56 15.15 -8.31
C GLY A 86 -0.12 14.00 -7.40
N LEU A 87 -0.96 12.98 -7.17
CA LEU A 87 -0.64 11.87 -6.29
C LEU A 87 0.10 10.73 -7.03
N PRO A 88 1.16 10.15 -6.44
CA PRO A 88 1.85 8.99 -7.00
C PRO A 88 0.96 7.73 -7.01
N ALA A 89 0.53 7.31 -8.20
CA ALA A 89 -0.12 6.01 -8.41
C ALA A 89 0.78 4.80 -8.06
N PRO A 90 0.23 3.58 -7.86
CA PRO A 90 0.99 2.38 -7.48
C PRO A 90 2.16 2.04 -8.42
N LEU A 91 2.02 2.28 -9.72
CA LEU A 91 3.10 2.12 -10.70
C LEU A 91 4.35 2.95 -10.35
N HIS A 92 4.19 4.16 -9.82
CA HIS A 92 5.31 5.02 -9.42
C HIS A 92 6.07 4.43 -8.24
N TYR A 93 5.35 3.91 -7.25
CA TYR A 93 5.96 3.18 -6.13
C TYR A 93 6.70 1.95 -6.62
N VAL A 94 6.07 1.12 -7.47
CA VAL A 94 6.71 -0.07 -8.04
C VAL A 94 8.01 0.28 -8.78
N ASP A 95 8.04 1.39 -9.51
CA ASP A 95 9.26 1.87 -10.17
C ASP A 95 10.35 2.25 -9.18
N PHE A 96 10.00 3.16 -8.27
CA PHE A 96 10.92 3.70 -7.29
C PHE A 96 11.56 2.59 -6.47
N ILE A 97 10.75 1.63 -6.00
CA ILE A 97 11.23 0.46 -5.25
C ILE A 97 12.13 -0.42 -6.12
N SER A 98 11.82 -0.58 -7.41
CA SER A 98 12.68 -1.34 -8.32
C SER A 98 14.05 -0.69 -8.49
N GLN A 99 14.15 0.64 -8.45
CA GLN A 99 15.42 1.35 -8.50
C GLN A 99 16.17 1.27 -7.15
N LEU A 100 15.45 1.31 -6.03
CA LEU A 100 16.04 1.05 -4.71
C LEU A 100 16.67 -0.35 -4.63
N GLU A 101 15.96 -1.38 -5.10
CA GLU A 101 16.47 -2.77 -5.13
C GLU A 101 17.72 -2.93 -6.00
N LYS A 102 17.82 -2.15 -7.09
CA LYS A 102 18.98 -2.16 -8.01
C LYS A 102 20.14 -1.30 -7.51
N GLY A 103 19.94 -0.48 -6.47
CA GLY A 103 20.92 0.48 -5.97
C GLY A 103 21.14 1.70 -6.88
N THR A 104 20.33 1.86 -7.94
CA THR A 104 20.38 3.01 -8.86
C THR A 104 19.69 4.23 -8.26
N GLN A 105 18.72 4.01 -7.37
CA GLN A 105 18.17 5.04 -6.49
C GLN A 105 18.70 4.82 -5.07
N LYS A 106 19.21 5.87 -4.45
CA LYS A 106 19.53 5.87 -3.02
C LYS A 106 18.44 6.64 -2.27
N SER A 107 18.07 6.15 -1.10
CA SER A 107 17.14 6.81 -0.21
C SER A 107 17.64 6.73 1.21
N ARG A 108 17.40 7.79 1.97
CA ARG A 108 17.63 7.82 3.42
C ARG A 108 16.39 7.47 4.23
N HIS A 109 15.23 7.51 3.60
CA HIS A 109 13.92 7.37 4.25
C HIS A 109 13.17 6.12 3.79
N TRP A 110 13.63 5.44 2.74
CA TRP A 110 13.03 4.24 2.18
C TRP A 110 14.02 3.07 2.14
N GLN A 111 13.53 1.90 2.52
CA GLN A 111 14.23 0.64 2.38
C GLN A 111 13.40 -0.33 1.54
N ALA A 112 13.94 -0.80 0.42
CA ALA A 112 13.31 -1.88 -0.35
C ALA A 112 13.38 -3.21 0.42
N ILE A 113 12.29 -3.95 0.43
CA ILE A 113 12.16 -5.25 1.10
C ILE A 113 12.01 -6.32 0.01
N PRO A 114 13.12 -6.93 -0.48
CA PRO A 114 13.08 -7.82 -1.63
C PRO A 114 12.46 -9.20 -1.33
N SER A 115 12.32 -9.53 -0.05
CA SER A 115 11.85 -10.84 0.42
C SER A 115 10.75 -10.69 1.46
N VAL A 116 9.67 -11.46 1.30
CA VAL A 116 8.57 -11.52 2.28
C VAL A 116 9.00 -12.11 3.63
N PHE A 117 10.20 -12.70 3.72
CA PHE A 117 10.78 -13.14 4.98
C PHE A 117 11.20 -11.97 5.87
N SER A 118 11.47 -10.80 5.29
CA SER A 118 11.88 -9.58 6.01
C SER A 118 10.74 -8.57 6.20
N LEU A 119 9.52 -8.97 5.85
CA LEU A 119 8.32 -8.15 5.92
C LEU A 119 7.96 -7.87 7.38
N LYS A 120 7.60 -6.62 7.67
CA LYS A 120 7.17 -6.17 9.00
C LYS A 120 5.88 -5.36 8.88
N LYS A 121 5.23 -5.21 10.03
CA LYS A 121 4.10 -4.30 10.21
C LYS A 121 4.52 -2.88 9.81
N GLY A 122 3.67 -2.19 9.06
CA GLY A 122 3.94 -0.87 8.48
C GLY A 122 4.56 -0.89 7.10
N ASP A 123 5.04 -2.05 6.61
CA ASP A 123 5.56 -2.14 5.24
C ASP A 123 4.44 -1.88 4.22
N ILE A 124 4.78 -1.16 3.16
CA ILE A 124 3.88 -0.84 2.05
C ILE A 124 4.10 -1.87 0.94
N ILE A 125 3.02 -2.48 0.50
CA ILE A 125 2.97 -3.39 -0.64
C ILE A 125 2.39 -2.63 -1.82
N ALA A 126 3.12 -2.55 -2.93
CA ALA A 126 2.64 -2.01 -4.20
C ALA A 126 2.73 -3.08 -5.27
N TYR A 127 1.74 -3.14 -6.16
CA TYR A 127 1.83 -4.08 -7.28
C TYR A 127 1.21 -3.54 -8.57
N THR A 128 1.63 -4.16 -9.68
CA THR A 128 1.07 -3.99 -11.02
C THR A 128 0.87 -5.35 -11.70
N THR A 129 0.12 -5.40 -12.80
CA THR A 129 -0.01 -6.59 -13.66
C THR A 129 1.22 -6.84 -14.53
N HIS A 130 1.96 -5.79 -14.90
CA HIS A 130 3.12 -5.86 -15.79
C HIS A 130 4.34 -5.16 -15.20
N LYS A 131 5.55 -5.61 -15.59
CA LYS A 131 6.83 -5.02 -15.16
C LYS A 131 7.05 -3.61 -15.72
N THR A 132 6.54 -3.31 -16.92
CA THR A 132 6.72 -2.05 -17.65
C THR A 132 5.63 -1.86 -18.73
N ASP A 133 5.14 -0.63 -18.86
CA ASP A 133 4.60 0.08 -20.04
C ASP A 133 3.61 -0.54 -21.03
N GLN A 134 3.07 -1.73 -20.80
CA GLN A 134 1.84 -2.10 -21.50
C GLN A 134 0.68 -1.32 -20.89
N TYR A 135 0.54 -0.08 -21.39
CA TYR A 135 -0.56 0.85 -21.23
C TYR A 135 -1.89 0.12 -21.38
N VAL A 136 -2.42 -0.37 -20.26
CA VAL A 136 -3.86 -0.56 -20.18
C VAL A 136 -4.38 0.83 -19.88
N LYS A 137 -5.13 1.41 -20.83
CA LYS A 137 -5.84 2.71 -20.72
C LYS A 137 -6.84 2.79 -19.55
N ARG A 138 -6.78 1.85 -18.61
CA ARG A 138 -7.55 1.76 -17.39
C ARG A 138 -6.57 1.40 -16.27
N CYS A 139 -6.63 2.12 -15.15
CA CYS A 139 -5.89 1.81 -13.91
C CYS A 139 -6.22 0.41 -13.31
N SER A 140 -6.88 -0.47 -14.06
CA SER A 140 -7.21 -1.84 -13.68
C SER A 140 -5.94 -2.68 -13.54
N GLY A 141 -5.72 -3.24 -12.35
CA GLY A 141 -4.66 -4.22 -12.10
C GLY A 141 -3.44 -3.72 -11.32
N GLN A 142 -3.47 -2.47 -10.85
CA GLN A 142 -2.48 -1.92 -9.93
C GLN A 142 -3.13 -1.55 -8.59
N HIS A 143 -2.38 -1.65 -7.49
CA HIS A 143 -2.92 -1.36 -6.15
C HIS A 143 -1.83 -1.20 -5.10
N MET A 144 -2.21 -0.65 -3.95
CA MET A 144 -1.32 -0.48 -2.79
C MET A 144 -2.01 -0.79 -1.48
N MET A 145 -1.26 -1.37 -0.56
CA MET A 145 -1.77 -1.84 0.74
C MET A 145 -0.67 -1.67 1.79
N ILE A 146 -1.05 -1.58 3.06
CA ILE A 146 -0.10 -1.50 4.18
C ILE A 146 -0.24 -2.74 5.05
N VAL A 147 0.87 -3.35 5.43
CA VAL A 147 0.88 -4.50 6.33
C VAL A 147 0.51 -4.05 7.75
N ILE A 148 -0.53 -4.66 8.32
CA ILE A 148 -0.89 -4.49 9.73
C ILE A 148 -0.24 -5.59 10.57
N ASP A 149 -0.35 -6.83 10.11
CA ASP A 149 0.12 -8.00 10.86
C ASP A 149 0.41 -9.20 9.93
N GLU A 150 1.23 -10.12 10.41
CA GLU A 150 1.25 -11.47 9.87
C GLU A 150 0.04 -12.23 10.41
N TYR A 151 -0.72 -12.87 9.53
CA TYR A 151 -1.89 -13.67 9.93
C TYR A 151 -1.49 -15.14 10.12
N TYR A 152 -0.92 -15.77 9.09
CA TYR A 152 -0.23 -17.05 9.18
C TYR A 152 0.65 -17.28 7.96
N ARG A 153 1.53 -18.28 8.03
CA ARG A 153 2.45 -18.64 6.94
C ARG A 153 2.36 -20.11 6.60
N THR A 154 2.46 -20.42 5.31
CA THR A 154 2.73 -21.76 4.79
C THR A 154 4.04 -21.73 4.00
N GLU A 155 4.51 -22.89 3.57
CA GLU A 155 5.75 -23.00 2.77
C GLU A 155 5.74 -22.16 1.48
N LYS A 156 4.56 -21.89 0.92
CA LYS A 156 4.39 -21.25 -0.39
C LYS A 156 3.63 -19.93 -0.33
N CYS A 157 3.09 -19.56 0.83
CA CYS A 157 2.22 -18.40 0.94
C CYS A 157 2.29 -17.75 2.32
N LEU A 158 2.41 -16.43 2.33
CA LEU A 158 2.36 -15.60 3.52
C LEU A 158 1.03 -14.88 3.55
N TRP A 159 0.20 -15.17 4.56
CA TRP A 159 -1.06 -14.51 4.78
C TRP A 159 -0.89 -13.34 5.72
N LEU A 160 -1.38 -12.18 5.32
CA LEU A 160 -1.18 -10.91 5.99
C LEU A 160 -2.52 -10.26 6.27
N LYS A 161 -2.64 -9.65 7.43
CA LYS A 161 -3.65 -8.62 7.68
C LYS A 161 -3.14 -7.32 7.10
N ILE A 162 -3.94 -6.67 6.26
CA ILE A 162 -3.59 -5.43 5.57
C ILE A 162 -4.58 -4.32 5.86
N LEU A 163 -4.10 -3.08 5.82
CA LEU A 163 -4.91 -1.87 5.65
C LEU A 163 -4.95 -1.56 4.14
N ASP A 164 -6.14 -1.28 3.64
CA ASP A 164 -6.35 -1.09 2.22
C ASP A 164 -7.56 -0.18 1.97
N SER A 165 -7.52 0.58 0.87
CA SER A 165 -8.65 1.36 0.38
C SER A 165 -9.14 0.87 -0.99
N THR A 166 -10.35 0.32 -1.04
CA THR A 166 -11.01 -0.18 -2.26
C THR A 166 -12.54 -0.04 -2.16
N GLN A 167 -13.20 0.20 -3.29
CA GLN A 167 -14.65 0.23 -3.41
C GLN A 167 -15.26 -1.17 -3.37
N SER A 168 -14.49 -2.17 -3.79
CA SER A 168 -14.95 -3.54 -3.96
C SER A 168 -14.10 -4.49 -3.12
N PRO A 169 -14.70 -5.24 -2.17
CA PRO A 169 -13.98 -6.30 -1.47
C PRO A 169 -13.30 -7.25 -2.46
N HIS A 170 -12.09 -7.65 -2.14
CA HIS A 170 -11.27 -8.52 -3.00
C HIS A 170 -11.59 -10.01 -2.82
N GLY A 171 -12.31 -10.41 -1.76
CA GLY A 171 -12.65 -11.81 -1.51
C GLY A 171 -13.66 -12.03 -0.38
N LEU A 172 -13.99 -13.29 -0.10
CA LEU A 172 -15.04 -13.68 0.86
C LEU A 172 -14.74 -13.33 2.33
N CYS A 173 -13.46 -13.19 2.69
CA CYS A 173 -13.02 -12.82 4.04
C CYS A 173 -12.66 -11.33 4.14
N ASP A 174 -12.99 -10.57 3.11
CA ASP A 174 -12.75 -9.15 3.07
C ASP A 174 -13.86 -8.43 3.84
N GLN A 175 -13.51 -7.84 4.97
CA GLN A 175 -14.45 -7.14 5.83
C GLN A 175 -14.84 -5.76 5.27
N ARG A 176 -14.22 -5.32 4.16
CA ARG A 176 -14.55 -4.05 3.49
C ARG A 176 -15.86 -4.20 2.74
N THR A 177 -16.90 -3.53 3.19
CA THR A 177 -18.18 -3.49 2.49
C THR A 177 -18.32 -2.19 1.69
N LYS A 178 -19.07 -2.24 0.58
CA LYS A 178 -19.46 -1.04 -0.20
C LYS A 178 -20.13 0.05 0.66
N THR A 179 -20.69 -0.34 1.80
CA THR A 179 -21.44 0.51 2.72
C THR A 179 -20.57 1.15 3.81
N LEU A 180 -19.34 0.68 4.01
CA LEU A 180 -18.41 1.17 5.03
C LEU A 180 -17.16 1.77 4.37
N ARG A 181 -17.26 3.04 4.00
CA ARG A 181 -16.16 4.03 4.09
C ARG A 181 -14.94 3.84 3.17
N GLY A 182 -14.79 2.74 2.45
CA GLY A 182 -13.72 2.54 1.45
C GLY A 182 -12.38 2.08 1.97
N VAL A 183 -12.04 2.49 3.18
CA VAL A 183 -10.85 2.05 3.90
C VAL A 183 -11.24 0.96 4.88
N GLY A 184 -10.45 -0.08 4.95
CA GLY A 184 -10.63 -1.08 5.99
C GLY A 184 -9.51 -2.09 6.02
N THR A 185 -9.74 -3.18 6.73
CA THR A 185 -8.76 -4.26 6.83
C THR A 185 -9.24 -5.52 6.11
N GLY A 186 -8.28 -6.22 5.52
CA GLY A 186 -8.52 -7.48 4.84
C GLY A 186 -7.40 -8.47 5.10
N ILE A 187 -7.61 -9.72 4.70
CA ILE A 187 -6.59 -10.75 4.70
C ILE A 187 -6.21 -11.06 3.25
N ILE A 188 -4.93 -10.98 2.94
CA ILE A 188 -4.39 -11.35 1.63
C ILE A 188 -3.29 -12.38 1.79
N GLY A 189 -3.11 -13.21 0.77
CA GLY A 189 -1.98 -14.13 0.64
C GLY A 189 -0.99 -13.61 -0.38
N ILE A 190 0.30 -13.62 -0.05
CA ILE A 190 1.40 -13.40 -0.99
C ILE A 190 2.07 -14.73 -1.25
N GLN A 191 2.08 -15.18 -2.50
CA GLN A 191 2.92 -16.32 -2.90
C GLN A 191 4.33 -15.87 -3.21
N PHE A 192 5.29 -16.71 -2.83
CA PHE A 192 6.72 -16.41 -2.92
C PHE A 192 7.53 -17.64 -3.35
N ASN A 193 8.68 -17.41 -3.97
CA ASN A 193 9.59 -18.49 -4.36
C ASN A 193 10.51 -18.91 -3.18
N LYS A 194 11.41 -19.87 -3.40
CA LYS A 194 12.34 -20.35 -2.36
C LYS A 194 13.23 -19.27 -1.71
N HIS A 195 13.40 -18.11 -2.35
CA HIS A 195 14.16 -16.98 -1.82
C HIS A 195 13.27 -15.94 -1.11
N GLY A 196 11.97 -16.22 -0.98
CA GLY A 196 10.97 -15.31 -0.42
C GLY A 196 10.60 -14.16 -1.37
N LYS A 197 10.98 -14.21 -2.65
CA LYS A 197 10.60 -13.19 -3.63
C LYS A 197 9.12 -13.34 -3.98
N PRO A 198 8.29 -12.30 -3.77
CA PRO A 198 6.86 -12.38 -4.06
C PRO A 198 6.59 -12.41 -5.57
N TYR A 199 5.59 -13.21 -6.00
CA TYR A 199 5.25 -13.32 -7.43
C TYR A 199 3.74 -13.40 -7.72
N ALA A 200 2.88 -13.62 -6.72
CA ALA A 200 1.44 -13.65 -6.91
C ALA A 200 0.67 -13.28 -5.63
N LEU A 201 -0.58 -12.84 -5.81
CA LEU A 201 -1.52 -12.53 -4.74
C LEU A 201 -2.69 -13.50 -4.69
N LYS A 202 -3.20 -13.75 -3.49
CA LYS A 202 -4.46 -14.42 -3.20
C LYS A 202 -5.34 -13.49 -2.38
N TRP A 203 -6.59 -13.31 -2.78
CA TRP A 203 -7.51 -12.41 -2.08
C TRP A 203 -8.36 -13.11 -1.01
N SER A 204 -8.37 -14.43 -1.01
CA SER A 204 -9.05 -15.22 0.01
C SER A 204 -8.34 -16.56 0.18
N VAL A 205 -8.32 -17.06 1.42
CA VAL A 205 -7.83 -18.39 1.77
C VAL A 205 -8.52 -19.49 0.95
N TYR A 206 -9.79 -19.27 0.58
CA TYR A 206 -10.62 -20.20 -0.20
C TYR A 206 -10.51 -20.00 -1.71
N GLN A 207 -9.87 -18.93 -2.19
CA GLN A 207 -9.72 -18.68 -3.63
C GLN A 207 -8.85 -19.78 -4.25
N LYS A 208 -9.39 -20.45 -5.27
CA LYS A 208 -8.63 -21.35 -6.14
C LYS A 208 -7.77 -20.49 -7.09
N GLY A 209 -6.46 -20.73 -7.07
CA GLY A 209 -5.48 -19.99 -7.87
C GLY A 209 -4.91 -18.74 -7.20
N ALA A 210 -3.90 -18.16 -7.83
CA ALA A 210 -3.26 -16.92 -7.41
C ALA A 210 -3.06 -16.02 -8.63
N LEU A 211 -3.20 -14.72 -8.42
CA LEU A 211 -3.04 -13.71 -9.44
C LEU A 211 -1.57 -13.35 -9.56
N LYS A 212 -0.91 -13.71 -10.66
CA LYS A 212 0.47 -13.28 -10.92
C LYS A 212 0.53 -11.76 -10.96
N ARG A 213 1.42 -11.18 -10.17
CA ARG A 213 1.59 -9.73 -10.02
C ARG A 213 3.06 -9.40 -9.91
N TYR A 214 3.42 -8.21 -10.38
CA TYR A 214 4.72 -7.65 -10.09
C TYR A 214 4.63 -6.89 -8.76
N ILE A 215 5.02 -7.56 -7.68
CA ILE A 215 4.86 -7.09 -6.31
C ILE A 215 6.18 -6.48 -5.84
N LYS A 216 6.08 -5.31 -5.24
CA LYS A 216 7.17 -4.58 -4.60
C LYS A 216 6.77 -4.21 -3.18
N ILE A 217 7.75 -4.29 -2.29
CA ILE A 217 7.54 -4.03 -0.88
C ILE A 217 8.60 -3.02 -0.44
N VAL A 218 8.16 -2.02 0.31
CA VAL A 218 9.03 -0.97 0.82
C VAL A 218 8.68 -0.64 2.26
N ARG A 219 9.69 -0.26 3.01
CA ARG A 219 9.59 0.22 4.38
C ARG A 219 10.02 1.67 4.44
N LEU A 220 9.29 2.46 5.23
CA LEU A 220 9.78 3.75 5.67
C LEU A 220 10.75 3.53 6.84
N ILE A 221 11.94 4.11 6.72
CA ILE A 221 13.00 4.05 7.71
C ILE A 221 13.19 5.45 8.30
N ASP A 222 13.26 5.50 9.62
CA ASP A 222 13.64 6.70 10.36
C ASP A 222 15.18 6.76 10.44
N LEU A 223 15.73 7.97 10.48
CA LEU A 223 17.17 8.20 10.67
C LEU A 223 17.49 8.52 12.12
#